data_AF-A0A2W6NAE7-F1
#
_entry.id   AF-A0A2W6NAE7-F1
#
_cell.length_a   1.000
_cell.length_b   1.000
_cell.length_c   1.000
_cell.angle_alpha   90.00
_cell.angle_beta   90.00
_cell.angle_gamma   90.00
#
_symmetry.space_group_name_H-M   'P 1'
#
loop_
_entity.id
_entity.type
_entity.pdbx_description
1 polymer ?
#
loop_
_entity_poly.entity_id
_entity_poly.type
_entity_poly.pdbx_seq_one_letter_code
_entity_poly.pdbx_strand_id
1 'polypeptide(L)' 'MQIKDRIERNRQELRRLAENHGMQDNKVLEQSMVLDELINEYYRFQYKKRYMKRQPTA' A
#
# COMPACT_ATOMS: atom_id res chain seq x y z
N MET A 1 5.07 -3.82 13.44
CA MET A 1 5.34 -3.96 11.99
C MET A 1 5.01 -2.63 11.32
N GLN A 2 5.93 -2.04 10.55
CA GLN A 2 5.66 -0.74 9.93
C GLN A 2 4.76 -0.92 8.69
N ILE A 3 3.92 0.06 8.37
CA ILE A 3 3.04 0.03 7.19
C ILE A 3 3.83 -0.20 5.88
N LYS A 4 5.07 0.31 5.82
CA LYS A 4 6.01 0.05 4.72
C LYS A 4 6.35 -1.44 4.57
N ASP A 5 6.55 -2.16 5.68
CA ASP A 5 6.84 -3.60 5.65
C ASP A 5 5.64 -4.38 5.13
N ARG A 6 4.41 -3.96 5.47
CA ARG A 6 3.17 -4.58 4.96
C ARG A 6 3.03 -4.36 3.46
N ILE A 7 3.31 -3.14 2.97
CA ILE A 7 3.30 -2.81 1.54
C ILE A 7 4.29 -3.69 0.79
N GLU A 8 5.55 -3.80 1.25
CA GLU A 8 6.56 -4.60 0.53
C GLU A 8 6.22 -6.09 0.52
N ARG A 9 5.67 -6.64 1.61
CA ARG A 9 5.19 -8.03 1.60
C ARG A 9 4.06 -8.26 0.59
N ASN A 10 3.08 -7.37 0.56
CA ASN A 10 1.96 -7.47 -0.40
C ASN A 10 2.44 -7.33 -1.85
N ARG A 11 3.43 -6.46 -2.09
CA ARG A 11 4.04 -6.31 -3.41
C ARG A 11 4.77 -7.57 -3.87
N GLN A 12 5.50 -8.24 -2.98
CA GLN A 12 6.16 -9.52 -3.30
C GLN A 12 5.15 -10.62 -3.56
N GLU A 13 4.08 -10.68 -2.78
CA GLU A 13 2.99 -11.63 -2.98
C GLU A 13 2.25 -11.41 -4.31
N LEU A 14 1.90 -10.17 -4.64
CA LEU A 14 1.30 -9.81 -5.92
C LEU A 14 2.18 -10.22 -7.10
N ARG A 15 3.50 -9.99 -7.00
CA ARG A 15 4.46 -10.40 -8.02
C ARG A 15 4.46 -11.92 -8.21
N ARG A 16 4.48 -12.69 -7.12
CA ARG A 16 4.42 -14.17 -7.18
C ARG A 16 3.12 -14.66 -7.81
N LEU A 17 1.99 -14.06 -7.44
CA LEU A 17 0.69 -14.42 -8.04
C LEU A 17 0.66 -14.10 -9.53
N ALA A 18 1.17 -12.94 -9.95
CA ALA A 18 1.23 -12.56 -11.36
C ALA A 18 2.17 -13.45 -12.18
N GLU A 19 3.30 -13.87 -11.60
CA GLU A 19 4.24 -14.81 -12.23
C GLU A 19 3.62 -16.22 -12.40
N ASN A 20 2.78 -16.65 -11.46
CA ASN A 20 2.17 -17.99 -11.48
C ASN A 20 0.85 -18.08 -12.27
N HIS A 21 0.03 -17.03 -12.23
CA HIS A 21 -1.34 -17.06 -12.74
C HIS A 21 -1.61 -16.05 -13.88
N GLY A 22 -0.70 -15.09 -14.09
CA GLY A 22 -0.88 -13.99 -15.04
C GLY A 22 -1.66 -12.81 -14.45
N MET A 23 -1.50 -11.62 -15.06
CA MET A 23 -2.05 -10.37 -14.51
C MET A 23 -3.57 -10.28 -14.48
N GLN A 24 -4.28 -11.07 -15.28
CA GLN A 24 -5.74 -11.05 -15.37
C GLN A 24 -6.41 -12.04 -14.41
N ASP A 25 -5.63 -12.81 -13.64
CA ASP A 25 -6.20 -13.72 -12.64
C ASP A 25 -6.87 -12.94 -11.52
N ASN A 26 -8.05 -13.40 -11.08
CA ASN A 26 -8.83 -12.72 -10.05
C ASN A 26 -8.05 -12.56 -8.74
N LYS A 27 -7.20 -13.52 -8.36
CA LYS A 27 -6.37 -13.40 -7.14
C LYS A 27 -5.32 -12.30 -7.28
N VAL A 28 -4.80 -12.10 -8.49
CA VAL A 28 -3.84 -11.02 -8.78
C VAL A 28 -4.54 -9.67 -8.69
N LEU A 29 -5.76 -9.57 -9.22
CA LEU A 29 -6.57 -8.35 -9.14
C LEU A 29 -6.96 -8.01 -7.69
N GLU A 30 -7.46 -8.98 -6.93
CA GLU A 30 -7.80 -8.80 -5.51
C GLU A 30 -6.57 -8.37 -4.69
N GLN A 31 -5.43 -9.03 -4.90
CA GLN A 31 -4.19 -8.67 -4.19
C GLN A 31 -3.70 -7.27 -4.57
N SER A 32 -3.92 -6.83 -5.83
CA SER A 32 -3.59 -5.47 -6.26
C SER A 32 -4.43 -4.44 -5.51
N MET A 33 -5.73 -4.68 -5.33
CA MET A 33 -6.61 -3.79 -4.58
C MET A 33 -6.17 -3.64 -3.12
N VAL A 34 -5.79 -4.75 -2.48
CA VAL A 34 -5.26 -4.73 -1.10
C VAL A 34 -3.97 -3.91 -1.01
N LEU A 35 -3.06 -4.08 -1.97
CA LEU A 35 -1.82 -3.31 -2.03
C LEU A 35 -2.10 -1.80 -2.22
N ASP A 36 -3.04 -1.45 -3.09
CA ASP A 36 -3.44 -0.06 -3.32
C ASP A 36 -4.05 0.59 -2.08
N GLU A 37 -4.89 -0.13 -1.33
CA GLU A 37 -5.42 0.36 -0.06
C GLU A 37 -4.33 0.65 0.96
N LEU A 38 -3.35 -0.25 1.10
CA LEU A 38 -2.21 -0.06 2.02
C LEU A 38 -1.35 1.14 1.62
N ILE A 39 -1.11 1.33 0.32
CA ILE A 39 -0.38 2.49 -0.21
C ILE A 39 -1.15 3.78 0.08
N ASN A 40 -2.46 3.79 -0.15
CA ASN A 40 -3.32 4.93 0.13
C ASN A 40 -3.35 5.27 1.62
N GLU A 41 -3.43 4.27 2.50
CA GLU A 41 -3.34 4.44 3.95
C GLU A 41 -2.00 5.09 4.34
N TYR A 42 -0.89 4.60 3.80
CA TYR A 42 0.43 5.17 4.03
C TYR A 42 0.51 6.64 3.60
N TYR A 43 0.00 6.97 2.40
CA TYR A 43 -0.04 8.36 1.95
C TYR A 43 -0.90 9.23 2.86
N ARG A 44 -2.09 8.76 3.29
CA ARG A 44 -2.95 9.50 4.23
C ARG A 44 -2.23 9.84 5.54
N PHE A 45 -1.48 8.89 6.11
CA PHE A 45 -0.68 9.15 7.30
C PHE A 45 0.43 10.17 7.07
N GLN A 46 1.14 10.07 5.94
CA GLN A 46 2.20 11.01 5.59
C GLN A 46 1.65 12.42 5.35
N TYR A 47 0.51 12.55 4.66
CA TYR A 47 -0.18 13.82 4.48
C TYR A 47 -0.59 14.42 5.83
N LYS A 48 -1.29 13.67 6.70
CA LYS A 48 -1.67 14.16 8.05
C LYS A 48 -0.46 14.64 8.86
N LYS A 49 0.63 13.87 8.85
CA LYS A 49 1.87 14.26 9.53
C LYS A 49 2.45 15.55 8.98
N ARG A 50 2.40 15.76 7.65
CA ARG A 50 2.88 16.98 7.01
C ARG A 50 1.99 18.19 7.31
N TYR A 51 0.66 18.00 7.38
CA TYR A 51 -0.28 19.04 7.78
C TYR A 51 -0.08 19.46 9.25
N MET A 52 0.06 18.51 10.17
CA MET A 52 0.29 18.81 11.60
C MET A 52 1.62 19.53 11.84
N LYS A 53 2.67 19.23 11.06
CA LYS A 53 3.96 19.94 11.13
C LYS A 53 3.92 21.39 10.62
N ARG A 54 2.87 21.77 9.88
CA ARG A 54 2.75 23.07 9.22
C ARG A 54 1.77 24.03 9.91
N GLN A 55 1.03 23.56 10.92
CA GLN A 55 0.23 24.47 11.75
C GLN A 55 1.18 25.20 12.71
N PRO A 56 1.22 26.55 12.69
CA PRO A 56 1.85 27.29 13.77
C PRO A 56 1.02 27.05 15.03
N THR A 57 1.68 26.72 16.13
CA THR A 57 1.07 26.84 17.46
C THR A 57 0.64 28.31 17.61
N ALA A 58 -0.68 28.53 17.63
CA ALA A 58 -1.27 29.84 17.92
C ALA A 58 -1.03 30.22 19.38
#